data_AF-J3N8Y7-F1
#
_entry.id   AF-J3N8Y7-F1
#
_cell.length_a   1.000
_cell.length_b   1.000
_cell.length_c   1.000
_cell.angle_alpha   90.00
_cell.angle_beta   90.00
_cell.angle_gamma   90.00
#
_symmetry.space_group_name_H-M   'P 1'
#
loop_
_entity.id
_entity.type
_entity.pdbx_description
1 polymer ?
#
loop_
_entity_poly.entity_id
_entity_poly.type
_entity_poly.pdbx_seq_one_letter_code
_entity_poly.pdbx_strand_id
1 'polypeptide(L)'
;MAVLAAAVVVVVVVGVVVVAPAPVAGELARVEHPTKEDGSLTVLAVGDWGRKGQYNQTLVATQMGVIGEKLGADFILSTGDNFYNDGLTGDNDTASFQESFTHPPPRR
;
A
#
# COMPACT_ATOMS: atom_id res chain seq x y z
N MET A 1 40.54 3.79 -42.86
CA MET A 1 40.17 2.55 -42.13
C MET A 1 40.18 2.73 -40.62
N ALA A 2 41.27 3.22 -40.00
CA ALA A 2 41.36 3.39 -38.54
C ALA A 2 40.35 4.38 -37.94
N VAL A 3 40.10 5.52 -38.60
CA VAL A 3 39.16 6.56 -38.13
C VAL A 3 37.70 6.06 -38.11
N LEU A 4 37.32 5.28 -39.12
CA LEU A 4 35.97 4.70 -39.21
C LEU A 4 35.74 3.65 -38.11
N ALA A 5 36.75 2.81 -37.84
CA ALA A 5 36.68 1.83 -36.75
C ALA A 5 36.57 2.51 -35.37
N ALA A 6 37.32 3.58 -35.13
CA ALA A 6 37.22 4.36 -33.90
C ALA A 6 35.83 4.99 -33.73
N ALA A 7 35.25 5.56 -34.80
CA ALA A 7 33.91 6.15 -34.77
C ALA A 7 32.82 5.12 -34.44
N VAL A 8 32.90 3.91 -35.01
CA VAL A 8 31.96 2.81 -34.73
C VAL A 8 32.06 2.38 -33.26
N VAL A 9 33.28 2.23 -32.72
CA VAL A 9 33.48 1.88 -31.31
C VAL A 9 32.88 2.94 -30.39
N VAL A 10 33.08 4.23 -30.69
CA VAL A 10 32.50 5.33 -29.92
C VAL A 10 30.97 5.29 -29.96
N VAL A 11 30.36 5.08 -31.14
CA VAL A 11 28.90 4.99 -31.28
C VAL A 11 28.33 3.79 -30.50
N VAL A 12 29.01 2.64 -30.53
CA VAL A 12 28.59 1.45 -29.77
C VAL A 12 28.72 1.71 -28.27
N VAL A 13 29.82 2.29 -27.79
CA VAL A 13 30.01 2.60 -26.37
C VAL A 13 28.98 3.62 -25.88
N VAL A 14 28.74 4.69 -26.64
CA VAL A 14 27.69 5.68 -26.30
C VAL A 14 26.32 5.04 -26.30
N GLY A 15 26.00 4.19 -27.29
CA GLY A 15 24.74 3.44 -27.33
C GLY A 15 24.56 2.52 -26.12
N VAL A 16 25.60 1.79 -25.71
CA VAL A 16 25.55 0.92 -24.53
C VAL A 16 25.37 1.72 -23.23
N VAL A 17 26.05 2.87 -23.09
CA VAL A 17 25.93 3.73 -21.90
C VAL A 17 24.56 4.41 -21.83
N VAL A 18 24.00 4.84 -22.96
CA VAL A 18 22.68 5.50 -23.01
C VAL A 18 21.52 4.53 -22.77
N VAL A 19 21.70 3.25 -23.12
CA VAL A 19 20.66 2.20 -22.96
C VAL A 19 20.82 1.43 -21.64
N ALA A 20 21.85 1.71 -20.84
CA ALA A 20 21.99 1.10 -19.54
C ALA A 20 20.82 1.53 -18.63
N PRO A 21 20.03 0.58 -18.07
CA PRO A 21 18.95 0.93 -17.16
C PRO A 21 19.55 1.61 -15.92
N ALA A 22 18.97 2.73 -15.50
CA ALA A 22 19.36 3.39 -14.26
C ALA A 22 19.18 2.41 -13.09
N PRO A 23 20.09 2.38 -12.10
CA PRO A 23 19.89 1.57 -10.91
C PRO A 23 18.63 2.07 -10.20
N VAL A 24 17.62 1.22 -10.09
CA VAL A 24 16.44 1.49 -9.27
C VAL A 24 16.88 1.38 -7.82
N ALA A 25 17.15 2.53 -7.19
CA ALA A 25 17.41 2.62 -5.76
C ALA A 25 16.07 2.54 -5.00
N GLY A 26 15.51 1.32 -4.92
CA GLY A 26 14.32 1.04 -4.12
C GLY A 26 14.71 0.67 -2.69
N GLU A 27 15.25 1.62 -1.92
CA GLU A 27 15.47 1.38 -0.50
C GLU A 27 14.15 1.51 0.25
N LEU A 28 13.78 0.48 1.02
CA LEU A 28 12.56 0.51 1.82
C LEU A 28 12.72 1.51 2.96
N ALA A 29 11.66 2.26 3.25
CA ALA A 29 11.64 3.14 4.40
C ALA A 29 11.88 2.32 5.68
N ARG A 30 12.92 2.69 6.43
CA ARG A 30 13.22 2.09 7.73
C ARG A 30 12.54 2.90 8.82
N VAL A 31 11.71 2.24 9.62
CA VAL A 31 11.06 2.85 10.79
C VAL A 31 11.74 2.30 12.03
N GLU A 32 12.27 3.19 12.87
CA GLU A 32 12.76 2.83 14.20
C GLU A 32 11.59 2.90 15.20
N HIS A 33 11.35 1.80 15.91
CA HIS A 33 10.32 1.73 16.95
C HIS A 33 10.84 0.86 18.10
N PRO A 34 10.75 1.32 19.36
CA PRO A 34 11.18 0.52 20.51
C PRO A 34 10.25 -0.68 20.70
N THR A 35 10.80 -1.80 21.15
CA THR A 35 10.01 -2.96 21.56
C THR A 35 9.35 -2.70 22.92
N LYS A 36 8.35 -3.52 23.25
CA LYS A 36 7.77 -3.57 24.60
C LYS A 36 8.80 -4.04 25.64
N GLU A 37 8.44 -3.96 26.92
CA GLU A 37 9.32 -4.32 28.05
C GLU A 37 9.85 -5.77 27.96
N ASP A 38 9.05 -6.68 27.39
CA ASP A 38 9.41 -8.09 27.17
C ASP A 38 10.16 -8.34 25.85
N GLY A 39 10.46 -7.29 25.09
CA GLY A 39 11.10 -7.37 23.78
C GLY A 39 10.15 -7.70 22.62
N SER A 40 8.83 -7.80 22.85
CA SER A 40 7.85 -8.12 21.81
C SER A 40 7.39 -6.89 21.02
N LEU A 41 6.74 -7.17 19.88
CA LEU A 41 5.95 -6.22 19.10
C LEU A 41 4.54 -6.77 18.92
N THR A 42 3.54 -5.91 18.98
CA THR A 42 2.16 -6.24 18.67
C THR A 42 1.78 -5.66 17.32
N VAL A 43 1.55 -6.53 16.35
CA VAL A 43 1.13 -6.14 14.99
C VAL A 43 -0.32 -6.56 14.79
N LEU A 44 -1.18 -5.62 14.41
CA LEU A 44 -2.56 -5.88 14.04
C LEU A 44 -2.70 -5.91 12.53
N ALA A 45 -3.02 -7.07 11.96
CA ALA A 45 -3.39 -7.17 10.55
C ALA A 45 -4.90 -6.94 10.38
N VAL A 46 -5.26 -5.94 9.57
CA VAL A 46 -6.64 -5.50 9.36
C VAL A 46 -6.95 -5.53 7.86
N GLY A 47 -8.05 -6.18 7.48
CA GLY A 47 -8.58 -6.14 6.12
C GLY A 47 -10.01 -5.61 6.11
N ASP A 48 -10.36 -4.91 5.04
CA ASP A 48 -11.73 -4.45 4.82
C ASP A 48 -12.57 -5.58 4.23
N TRP A 49 -13.49 -6.11 5.05
CA TRP A 49 -14.52 -7.09 4.66
C TRP A 49 -15.89 -6.41 4.56
N GLY A 50 -15.89 -5.19 4.06
CA GLY A 50 -17.05 -4.33 3.88
C GLY A 50 -18.12 -4.92 2.98
N ARG A 51 -19.29 -4.29 3.03
CA ARG A 51 -20.50 -4.69 2.30
C ARG A 51 -21.21 -3.44 1.80
N LYS A 52 -20.47 -2.52 1.14
CA LYS A 52 -21.00 -1.25 0.62
C LYS A 52 -21.83 -0.46 1.63
N GLY A 53 -21.27 -0.26 2.84
CA GLY A 53 -21.96 0.47 3.92
C GLY A 53 -23.11 -0.26 4.63
N GLN A 54 -23.49 -1.48 4.22
CA GLN A 54 -24.55 -2.26 4.89
C GLN A 54 -24.12 -2.81 6.26
N TYR A 55 -25.08 -3.10 7.14
CA TYR A 55 -24.87 -3.84 8.40
C TYR A 55 -23.91 -3.20 9.40
N ASN A 56 -24.05 -1.90 9.68
CA ASN A 56 -23.39 -1.22 10.80
C ASN A 56 -21.85 -1.35 10.80
N GLN A 57 -21.21 -1.36 9.63
CA GLN A 57 -19.75 -1.43 9.49
C GLN A 57 -19.01 -0.37 10.31
N THR A 58 -19.57 0.84 10.43
CA THR A 58 -19.01 1.90 11.29
C THR A 58 -18.91 1.46 12.75
N LEU A 59 -19.87 0.71 13.28
CA LEU A 59 -19.84 0.23 14.67
C LEU A 59 -18.74 -0.83 14.87
N VAL A 60 -18.57 -1.73 13.90
CA VAL A 60 -17.49 -2.72 13.91
C VAL A 60 -16.14 -2.01 13.88
N ALA A 61 -15.96 -1.04 12.98
CA ALA A 61 -14.74 -0.24 12.88
C ALA A 61 -14.44 0.50 14.19
N THR A 62 -15.45 1.09 14.84
CA THR A 62 -15.29 1.73 16.16
C THR A 62 -14.78 0.72 17.20
N GLN A 63 -15.37 -0.48 17.28
CA GLN A 63 -14.93 -1.48 18.25
C GLN A 63 -13.54 -2.02 17.94
N MET A 64 -13.18 -2.18 16.67
CA MET A 64 -11.82 -2.54 16.27
C MET A 64 -10.78 -1.52 16.73
N GLY A 65 -11.09 -0.22 16.66
CA GLY A 65 -10.24 0.84 17.21
C GLY A 65 -10.04 0.70 18.72
N VAL A 66 -11.13 0.52 19.48
CA VAL A 66 -11.08 0.32 20.94
C VAL A 66 -10.25 -0.92 21.32
N ILE A 67 -10.39 -2.02 20.58
CA ILE A 67 -9.60 -3.23 20.82
C ILE A 67 -8.14 -3.02 20.44
N GLY A 68 -7.85 -2.33 19.33
CA GLY A 68 -6.48 -1.99 18.92
C GLY A 68 -5.73 -1.20 20.00
N GLU A 69 -6.40 -0.21 20.61
CA GLU A 69 -5.87 0.55 21.74
C GLU A 69 -5.62 -0.35 22.97
N LYS A 70 -6.59 -1.20 23.32
CA LYS A 70 -6.45 -2.12 24.47
C LYS A 70 -5.33 -3.14 24.30
N LEU A 71 -5.10 -3.60 23.07
CA LEU A 71 -3.99 -4.51 22.74
C LEU A 71 -2.64 -3.79 22.73
N GLY A 72 -2.64 -2.44 22.71
CA GLY A 72 -1.43 -1.63 22.56
C GLY A 72 -0.69 -2.01 21.29
N ALA A 73 -1.37 -1.99 20.14
CA ALA A 73 -0.76 -2.31 18.86
C ALA A 73 0.35 -1.29 18.51
N ASP A 74 1.52 -1.79 18.14
CA ASP A 74 2.66 -0.99 17.69
C ASP A 74 2.54 -0.65 16.20
N PHE A 75 2.02 -1.59 15.42
CA PHE A 75 1.85 -1.45 13.98
C PHE A 75 0.49 -1.99 13.54
N ILE A 76 -0.07 -1.34 12.52
CA ILE A 76 -1.25 -1.82 11.80
C ILE A 76 -0.83 -2.13 10.37
N LEU A 77 -1.03 -3.38 9.97
CA LEU A 77 -0.89 -3.82 8.59
C LEU A 77 -2.27 -3.83 7.95
N SER A 78 -2.51 -2.94 6.99
CA SER A 78 -3.72 -3.03 6.15
C SER A 78 -3.50 -4.08 5.06
N THR A 79 -4.38 -5.06 4.97
CA THR A 79 -4.38 -6.07 3.89
C THR A 79 -5.19 -5.63 2.67
N GLY A 80 -5.81 -4.45 2.73
CA GLY A 80 -6.63 -3.89 1.65
C GLY A 80 -8.09 -4.32 1.71
N ASP A 81 -8.79 -4.12 0.60
CA ASP A 81 -10.17 -4.53 0.43
C ASP A 81 -10.27 -6.01 0.05
N ASN A 82 -11.27 -6.70 0.59
CA ASN A 82 -11.55 -8.11 0.31
C ASN A 82 -12.98 -8.32 -0.18
N PHE A 83 -13.67 -7.27 -0.65
CA PHE A 83 -15.09 -7.35 -1.00
C PHE A 83 -15.42 -6.74 -2.37
N TYR A 84 -14.53 -5.97 -2.99
CA TYR A 84 -14.67 -5.60 -4.38
C TYR A 84 -14.12 -6.74 -5.24
N ASN A 85 -14.99 -7.48 -5.93
CA ASN A 85 -14.58 -8.63 -6.76
C ASN A 85 -13.53 -8.27 -7.82
N ASP A 86 -13.64 -7.07 -8.38
CA ASP A 86 -12.75 -6.54 -9.41
C ASP A 86 -11.76 -5.49 -8.85
N GLY A 87 -11.70 -5.36 -7.52
CA GLY A 87 -10.95 -4.31 -6.82
C GLY A 87 -11.51 -2.90 -7.06
N LEU A 88 -10.77 -1.90 -6.58
CA LEU A 88 -11.04 -0.50 -6.86
C LEU A 88 -10.47 -0.11 -8.23
N THR A 89 -11.20 0.73 -8.96
CA THR A 89 -10.77 1.20 -10.31
C THR A 89 -9.63 2.22 -10.26
N GLY A 90 -9.26 2.67 -9.06
CA GLY A 90 -8.17 3.61 -8.82
C GLY A 90 -8.46 4.47 -7.58
N ASP A 91 -7.57 5.43 -7.33
CA ASP A 91 -7.72 6.48 -6.31
C ASP A 91 -8.94 7.38 -6.54
N ASN A 92 -9.47 7.40 -7.77
CA ASN A 92 -10.60 8.23 -8.17
C ASN A 92 -11.95 7.50 -8.19
N ASP A 93 -12.07 6.30 -7.60
CA ASP A 93 -13.31 5.52 -7.49
C ASP A 93 -14.29 6.12 -6.46
N THR A 94 -14.69 7.37 -6.72
CA THR A 94 -15.45 8.19 -5.79
C THR A 94 -16.83 7.59 -5.53
N ALA A 95 -17.43 6.92 -6.51
CA ALA A 95 -18.75 6.31 -6.37
C ALA A 95 -18.75 5.20 -5.31
N SER A 96 -17.79 4.28 -5.37
CA SER A 96 -17.67 3.17 -4.42
C SER A 96 -17.38 3.65 -3.00
N PHE A 97 -16.57 4.71 -2.86
CA PHE A 97 -16.30 5.34 -1.57
C PHE A 97 -17.53 6.04 -0.99
N GLN A 98 -18.27 6.80 -1.82
CA GLN A 98 -19.45 7.53 -1.39
C GLN A 98 -20.56 6.59 -0.91
N GLU A 99 -20.79 5.49 -1.63
CA GLU A 99 -21.77 4.46 -1.24
C GLU A 99 -21.38 3.79 0.08
N SER A 100 -20.09 3.46 0.24
CA SER A 100 -19.62 2.66 1.38
C SER A 100 -19.45 3.45 2.67
N PHE A 101 -18.94 4.69 2.58
CA PHE A 101 -18.44 5.42 3.75
C PHE A 101 -19.12 6.77 4.02
N THR A 102 -19.71 7.41 3.01
CA THR A 102 -20.31 8.75 3.16
C THR A 102 -21.83 8.70 3.27
N HIS A 103 -22.49 7.90 2.42
CA HIS A 103 -23.95 7.77 2.38
C HIS A 103 -24.39 6.31 2.52
N PRO A 104 -24.03 5.64 3.64
CA PRO A 104 -24.45 4.26 3.84
C PRO A 104 -25.98 4.16 3.97
N PRO A 105 -26.57 3.03 3.58
CA PRO A 105 -28.01 2.81 3.72
C PRO A 105 -28.45 2.91 5.19
N PRO A 106 -29.76 3.16 5.46
CA PRO A 106 -30.27 3.30 6.81
C PRO A 106 -29.92 2.09 7.69
N ARG A 107 -29.59 2.34 8.95
CA ARG A 107 -29.29 1.28 9.92
C ARG A 107 -30.56 0.43 10.12
N ARG A 108 -30.43 -0.88 9.94
CA ARG A 108 -31.47 -1.86 10.30
C ARG A 108 -31.42 -2.19 11.78
#